data_AF-A0A965CRW9-F1
#
_entry.id   AF-A0A965CRW9-F1
#
_cell.length_a   1.000
_cell.length_b   1.000
_cell.length_c   1.000
_cell.angle_alpha   90.00
_cell.angle_beta   90.00
_cell.angle_gamma   90.00
#
_symmetry.space_group_name_H-M   'P 1'
#
loop_
_entity.id
_entity.type
_entity.pdbx_description
1 polymer ?
#
loop_
_entity_poly.entity_id
_entity_poly.type
_entity_poly.pdbx_seq_one_letter_code
_entity_poly.pdbx_strand_id
1 'polypeptide(L)'
;QELEWHFHTALFLMVLGYGFIHNRHVRVDFIRETLNTRTKVWIDFLGTSLLMLPWVCVLIYFSFIYARESYIINEVSASLVGLSHRWIIKSFMIAGFICALLSGIAVWLQTVIMLFGTPGYRLDPMTIDLTKNEEQS
;
A
#
# COMPACT_ATOMS: atom_id res chain seq x y z
N GLN A 1 13.97 7.49 -25.92
CA GLN A 1 13.35 6.16 -25.74
C GLN A 1 13.62 5.59 -24.34
N GLU A 2 14.88 5.42 -23.89
CA GLU A 2 15.14 4.91 -22.52
C GLU A 2 14.49 5.76 -21.41
N LEU A 3 14.59 7.09 -21.53
CA LEU A 3 13.99 8.03 -20.58
C LEU A 3 12.46 7.91 -20.51
N GLU A 4 11.80 7.58 -21.62
CA GLU A 4 10.35 7.38 -21.71
C GLU A 4 9.92 6.15 -20.90
N TRP A 5 10.59 5.01 -21.09
CA TRP A 5 10.33 3.79 -20.31
C TRP A 5 10.59 4.03 -18.82
N HIS A 6 11.65 4.76 -18.48
CA HIS A 6 11.96 5.11 -17.09
C HIS A 6 10.91 6.02 -16.44
N PHE A 7 10.45 7.07 -17.13
CA PHE A 7 9.36 7.93 -16.65
C PHE A 7 8.04 7.18 -16.55
N HIS A 8 7.74 6.31 -17.53
CA HIS A 8 6.57 5.45 -17.49
C HIS A 8 6.58 4.55 -16.26
N THR A 9 7.71 3.87 -15.99
CA THR A 9 7.88 3.04 -14.78
C THR A 9 7.77 3.87 -13.50
N ALA A 10 8.38 5.06 -13.44
CA ALA A 10 8.30 5.93 -12.27
C ALA A 10 6.86 6.40 -11.98
N LEU A 11 6.14 6.83 -13.02
CA LEU A 11 4.74 7.22 -12.93
C LEU A 11 3.87 6.04 -12.51
N PHE A 12 4.05 4.86 -13.10
CA PHE A 12 3.28 3.68 -12.76
C PHE A 12 3.50 3.25 -11.31
N LEU A 13 4.74 3.30 -10.82
CA LEU A 13 5.08 3.02 -9.41
C LEU A 13 4.48 4.04 -8.45
N MET A 14 4.50 5.33 -8.81
CA MET A 14 3.87 6.38 -8.00
C MET A 14 2.34 6.22 -7.98
N VAL A 15 1.73 5.90 -9.13
CA VAL A 15 0.29 5.62 -9.24
C VAL A 15 -0.10 4.34 -8.49
N LEU A 16 0.75 3.31 -8.49
CA LEU A 16 0.53 2.11 -7.68
C LEU A 16 0.58 2.43 -6.18
N GLY A 17 1.57 3.22 -5.74
CA GLY A 17 1.62 3.72 -4.36
C GLY A 17 0.40 4.55 -3.99
N TYR A 18 -0.06 5.42 -4.90
CA TYR A 18 -1.26 6.25 -4.73
C TYR A 18 -2.56 5.42 -4.72
N GLY A 19 -2.68 4.41 -5.58
CA GLY A 19 -3.82 3.49 -5.61
C GLY A 19 -3.92 2.68 -4.31
N PHE A 20 -2.79 2.42 -3.67
CA PHE A 20 -2.72 1.82 -2.34
C PHE A 20 -3.37 2.73 -1.28
N ILE A 21 -3.12 4.04 -1.33
CA ILE A 21 -3.75 5.04 -0.45
C ILE A 21 -5.28 5.06 -0.62
N HIS A 22 -5.80 4.79 -1.83
CA HIS A 22 -7.23 4.78 -2.14
C HIS A 22 -7.93 3.48 -1.71
N ASN A 23 -7.33 2.70 -0.81
CA ASN A 23 -7.91 1.47 -0.29
C ASN A 23 -8.32 0.46 -1.36
N ARG A 24 -7.66 0.48 -2.53
CA ARG A 24 -7.74 -0.57 -3.55
C ARG A 24 -6.74 -1.68 -3.25
N HIS A 25 -6.46 -1.92 -1.97
CA HIS A 25 -5.75 -3.12 -1.56
C HIS A 25 -6.64 -4.33 -1.89
N VAL A 26 -6.02 -5.49 -2.11
CA VAL A 26 -6.75 -6.73 -2.42
C VAL A 26 -7.55 -7.12 -1.18
N ARG A 27 -8.80 -6.66 -1.13
CA ARG A 27 -9.78 -7.10 -0.14
C ARG A 27 -10.50 -8.29 -0.71
N VAL A 28 -10.76 -9.26 0.16
CA VAL A 28 -11.64 -10.37 -0.22
C VAL A 28 -13.09 -9.92 -0.07
N ASP A 29 -13.49 -8.91 -0.86
CA ASP A 29 -14.81 -8.27 -0.79
C ASP A 29 -15.93 -9.30 -1.03
N PHE A 30 -15.66 -10.36 -1.81
CA PHE A 30 -16.60 -11.47 -2.04
C PHE A 30 -16.96 -12.28 -0.78
N ILE A 31 -16.01 -12.46 0.15
CA ILE A 31 -16.27 -13.22 1.39
C ILE A 31 -17.11 -12.40 2.38
N ARG A 32 -17.20 -11.08 2.19
CA ARG A 32 -17.75 -10.15 3.18
C ARG A 32 -19.26 -9.94 3.06
N GLU A 33 -19.91 -10.38 1.99
CA GLU A 33 -21.35 -10.15 1.79
C GLU A 33 -22.22 -10.86 2.83
N THR A 34 -21.85 -12.07 3.26
CA THR A 34 -22.70 -12.89 4.17
C THR A 34 -22.26 -12.85 5.64
N LEU A 35 -21.19 -12.13 5.96
CA LEU A 35 -20.59 -12.18 7.30
C LEU A 35 -21.13 -11.08 8.24
N ASN A 36 -21.15 -11.37 9.54
CA ASN A 36 -21.49 -10.38 10.56
C ASN A 36 -20.42 -9.28 10.66
N THR A 37 -20.82 -8.06 11.02
CA THR A 37 -19.95 -6.86 11.09
C THR A 37 -18.69 -7.10 11.94
N ARG A 38 -18.81 -7.80 13.07
CA ARG A 38 -17.65 -8.15 13.94
C ARG A 38 -16.65 -9.08 13.24
N THR A 39 -17.13 -10.04 12.46
CA THR A 39 -16.27 -10.97 11.70
C THR A 39 -15.56 -10.25 10.55
N LYS A 40 -16.23 -9.29 9.89
CA LYS A 40 -15.62 -8.46 8.83
C LYS A 40 -14.43 -7.66 9.35
N VAL A 41 -14.56 -7.08 10.56
CA VAL A 41 -13.48 -6.33 11.23
C VAL A 41 -12.31 -7.25 11.60
N TRP A 42 -12.58 -8.46 12.13
CA TRP A 42 -11.53 -9.43 12.43
C TRP A 42 -10.73 -9.88 11.19
N ILE A 43 -11.42 -10.12 10.08
CA ILE A 43 -10.78 -10.50 8.81
C ILE A 43 -9.89 -9.36 8.29
N ASP A 44 -10.34 -8.11 8.35
CA ASP A 44 -9.50 -6.97 7.95
C ASP A 44 -8.28 -6.81 8.83
N PHE A 45 -8.43 -7.01 10.14
CA PHE A 45 -7.32 -6.90 11.08
C PHE A 45 -6.26 -7.95 10.79
N LEU A 46 -6.68 -9.22 10.66
CA LEU A 46 -5.77 -10.33 10.38
C LEU A 46 -5.17 -10.21 8.97
N GLY A 47 -5.95 -9.84 7.96
CA GLY A 47 -5.47 -9.64 6.60
C GLY A 47 -4.43 -8.53 6.52
N THR A 48 -4.69 -7.39 7.15
CA THR A 48 -3.73 -6.27 7.15
C THR A 48 -2.46 -6.62 7.93
N SER A 49 -2.61 -7.33 9.06
CA SER A 49 -1.48 -7.71 9.92
C SER A 49 -0.60 -8.82 9.36
N LEU A 50 -1.18 -9.85 8.72
CA LEU A 50 -0.46 -11.06 8.30
C LEU A 50 -0.13 -11.10 6.81
N LEU A 51 -0.88 -10.41 5.97
CA LEU A 51 -0.60 -10.36 4.53
C LEU A 51 0.03 -9.03 4.17
N MET A 52 -0.66 -7.92 4.47
CA MET A 52 -0.31 -6.62 3.90
C MET A 52 0.99 -6.05 4.48
N LEU A 53 1.09 -5.93 5.81
CA LEU A 53 2.27 -5.40 6.50
C LEU A 53 3.56 -6.16 6.18
N PRO A 54 3.64 -7.50 6.35
CA PRO A 54 4.87 -8.23 6.08
C PRO A 54 5.25 -8.19 4.60
N TRP A 55 4.27 -8.24 3.70
CA TRP A 55 4.52 -8.14 2.26
C TRP A 55 5.14 -6.80 1.88
N VAL A 56 4.58 -5.68 2.35
CA VAL A 56 5.12 -4.34 2.05
C VAL A 56 6.50 -4.15 2.69
N CYS A 57 6.74 -4.67 3.89
CA CYS A 57 8.08 -4.65 4.51
C CYS A 57 9.13 -5.37 3.65
N VAL A 58 8.79 -6.55 3.11
CA VAL A 58 9.67 -7.31 2.20
C VAL A 58 9.96 -6.51 0.93
N LEU A 59 8.94 -5.87 0.34
CA LEU A 59 9.12 -5.04 -0.85
C LEU A 59 10.03 -3.84 -0.58
N ILE A 60 9.88 -3.16 0.57
CA ILE A 60 10.76 -2.05 0.96
C ILE A 60 12.20 -2.54 1.11
N TYR A 61 12.41 -3.69 1.77
CA TYR A 61 13.74 -4.25 1.99
C TYR A 61 14.48 -4.54 0.67
N PHE A 62 13.85 -5.30 -0.23
CA PHE A 62 14.45 -5.63 -1.53
C PHE A 62 14.63 -4.38 -2.41
N SER A 63 13.67 -3.46 -2.37
CA SER A 63 13.76 -2.20 -3.12
C SER A 63 14.91 -1.32 -2.64
N PHE A 64 15.15 -1.29 -1.34
CA PHE A 64 16.26 -0.57 -0.73
C PHE A 64 17.61 -1.15 -1.16
N ILE A 65 17.77 -2.49 -1.10
CA ILE A 65 18.98 -3.16 -1.60
C ILE A 65 19.19 -2.82 -3.08
N TYR A 66 18.14 -2.93 -3.89
CA TYR A 66 18.22 -2.66 -5.31
C TYR A 66 18.63 -1.21 -5.66
N ALA A 67 18.14 -0.22 -4.91
CA ALA A 67 18.55 1.16 -5.07
C ALA A 67 19.99 1.41 -4.57
N ARG A 68 20.36 0.81 -3.43
CA ARG A 68 21.70 0.92 -2.85
C ARG A 68 22.77 0.37 -3.78
N GLU A 69 22.57 -0.82 -4.33
CA GLU A 69 23.52 -1.44 -5.26
C GLU A 69 23.70 -0.60 -6.52
N SER A 70 22.60 -0.05 -7.06
CA SER A 70 22.63 0.85 -8.23
C SER A 70 23.41 2.15 -7.94
N TYR A 71 23.30 2.67 -6.72
CA TYR A 71 24.05 3.84 -6.27
C TYR A 71 25.55 3.55 -6.14
N ILE A 72 25.92 2.42 -5.53
CA ILE A 72 27.33 2.03 -5.33
C ILE A 72 28.04 1.80 -6.67
N ILE A 73 27.37 1.12 -7.60
CA ILE A 73 27.93 0.79 -8.92
C ILE A 73 27.94 2.02 -9.84
N ASN A 74 27.35 3.16 -9.41
CA ASN A 74 27.09 4.33 -10.25
C ASN A 74 26.52 3.88 -11.60
N GLU A 75 25.40 3.17 -11.54
CA GLU A 75 24.83 2.52 -12.71
C GLU A 75 24.43 3.57 -13.77
N VAL A 76 25.27 3.71 -14.79
CA VAL A 76 25.05 4.53 -15.98
C VAL A 76 24.50 3.64 -17.08
N SER A 77 23.51 4.14 -17.81
CA SER A 77 22.98 3.43 -18.96
C SER A 77 24.06 3.23 -20.02
N ALA A 78 24.11 2.05 -20.65
CA ALA A 78 25.10 1.70 -21.68
C ALA A 78 24.94 2.48 -23.01
N SER A 79 23.92 3.33 -23.11
CA SER A 79 23.61 4.13 -24.30
C SER A 79 24.30 5.50 -24.26
N LEU A 80 24.75 5.98 -25.43
CA LEU A 80 25.46 7.25 -25.64
C LEU A 80 24.68 8.52 -25.17
N VAL A 81 23.35 8.41 -25.00
CA VAL A 81 22.46 9.48 -24.50
C VAL A 81 21.66 8.98 -23.28
N GLY A 82 22.16 7.94 -22.61
CA GLY A 82 21.45 7.24 -21.56
C GLY A 82 21.51 7.95 -20.20
N LEU A 83 20.56 7.64 -19.32
CA LEU A 83 20.48 8.24 -17.98
C LEU A 83 21.68 7.85 -17.11
N SER A 84 22.42 8.86 -16.66
CA SER A 84 23.60 8.69 -15.79
C SER A 84 23.25 8.34 -14.34
N HIS A 85 22.01 8.57 -13.91
CA HIS A 85 21.59 8.44 -12.51
C HIS A 85 20.34 7.57 -12.36
N ARG A 86 20.43 6.30 -12.77
CA ARG A 86 19.33 5.31 -12.67
C ARG A 86 18.84 5.07 -11.23
N TRP A 87 19.67 5.38 -10.24
CA TRP A 87 19.32 5.28 -8.82
C TRP A 87 18.13 6.18 -8.42
N ILE A 88 17.89 7.29 -9.13
CA ILE A 88 16.78 8.22 -8.85
C ILE A 88 15.42 7.53 -9.07
N ILE A 89 15.25 6.80 -10.17
CA ILE A 89 13.99 6.11 -10.45
C ILE A 89 13.76 4.97 -9.44
N LYS A 90 14.84 4.29 -9.02
CA LYS A 90 14.79 3.25 -7.99
C LYS A 90 14.43 3.80 -6.61
N SER A 91 14.77 5.06 -6.29
CA SER A 91 14.36 5.69 -5.03
C SER A 91 12.88 6.07 -5.02
N PHE A 92 12.30 6.49 -6.15
CA PHE A 92 10.85 6.70 -6.28
C PHE A 92 10.04 5.42 -6.02
N MET A 93 10.58 4.24 -6.38
CA MET A 93 9.97 2.96 -6.04
C MET A 93 9.88 2.75 -4.52
N ILE A 94 10.97 3.04 -3.79
CA ILE A 94 10.98 2.96 -2.32
C ILE A 94 9.96 3.93 -1.71
N ALA A 95 9.90 5.16 -2.22
CA ALA A 95 8.94 6.16 -1.76
C ALA A 95 7.48 5.67 -1.92
N GLY A 96 7.14 5.04 -3.05
CA GLY A 96 5.83 4.44 -3.28
C GLY A 96 5.48 3.36 -2.25
N PHE A 97 6.42 2.48 -1.91
CA PHE A 97 6.20 1.44 -0.89
C PHE A 97 6.10 1.99 0.53
N ILE A 98 6.84 3.05 0.87
CA ILE A 98 6.70 3.74 2.17
C ILE A 98 5.31 4.34 2.31
N CYS A 99 4.80 5.01 1.26
CA CYS A 99 3.42 5.51 1.24
C CYS A 99 2.39 4.39 1.42
N ALA A 100 2.59 3.24 0.75
CA ALA A 100 1.73 2.08 0.91
C ALA A 100 1.77 1.51 2.34
N LEU A 101 2.95 1.48 2.98
CA LEU A 101 3.09 1.05 4.37
C LEU A 101 2.33 1.98 5.32
N LEU A 102 2.46 3.30 5.13
CA LEU A 102 1.76 4.30 5.94
C LEU A 102 0.24 4.18 5.83
N SER A 103 -0.27 3.98 4.61
CA SER A 103 -1.68 3.71 4.36
C SER A 103 -2.14 2.43 5.06
N GLY A 104 -1.35 1.36 4.99
CA GLY A 104 -1.59 0.12 5.71
C GLY A 104 -1.71 0.28 7.21
N ILE A 105 -0.78 1.01 7.81
CA ILE A 105 -0.77 1.30 9.24
C ILE A 105 -2.03 2.10 9.62
N ALA A 106 -2.45 3.06 8.80
CA ALA A 106 -3.66 3.83 9.04
C ALA A 106 -4.92 2.95 9.06
N VAL A 107 -5.05 2.02 8.11
CA VAL A 107 -6.16 1.04 8.09
C VAL A 107 -6.08 0.09 9.28
N TRP A 108 -4.90 -0.45 9.57
CA TRP A 108 -4.67 -1.33 10.70
C TRP A 108 -5.09 -0.69 12.02
N LEU A 109 -4.73 0.59 12.23
CA LEU A 109 -5.10 1.35 13.43
C LEU A 109 -6.62 1.55 13.52
N GLN A 110 -7.30 1.87 12.42
CA GLN A 110 -8.76 1.96 12.40
C GLN A 110 -9.41 0.63 12.79
N THR A 111 -8.90 -0.49 12.28
CA THR A 111 -9.44 -1.82 12.62
C THR A 111 -9.22 -2.18 14.09
N VAL A 112 -8.07 -1.80 14.67
CA VAL A 112 -7.80 -1.95 16.10
C VAL A 112 -8.79 -1.14 16.94
N ILE A 113 -9.04 0.12 16.57
CA ILE A 113 -10.00 0.98 17.26
C ILE A 113 -11.42 0.41 17.17
N MET A 114 -11.83 -0.18 16.05
CA MET A 114 -13.14 -0.83 15.95
C MET A 114 -13.30 -2.07 16.83
N LEU A 115 -12.21 -2.80 17.05
CA LEU A 115 -12.23 -4.06 17.77
C LEU A 115 -12.14 -3.85 19.28
N PHE A 116 -11.37 -2.86 19.74
CA PHE A 116 -11.11 -2.58 21.16
C PHE A 116 -11.70 -1.25 21.67
N GLY A 117 -12.18 -0.38 20.79
CA GLY A 117 -12.67 0.95 21.15
C GLY A 117 -14.06 0.97 21.77
N THR A 118 -14.27 1.92 22.68
CA THR A 118 -15.55 2.21 23.33
C THR A 118 -16.61 2.67 22.29
N PRO A 119 -17.91 2.35 22.44
CA PRO A 119 -18.97 2.61 21.43
C PRO A 119 -19.20 4.08 20.99
N GLY A 120 -18.40 5.04 21.43
CA GLY A 120 -18.57 6.48 21.17
C GLY A 120 -17.73 7.06 20.02
N TYR A 121 -16.74 6.33 19.49
CA TYR A 121 -15.92 6.82 18.38
C TYR A 121 -16.55 6.41 17.03
N ARG A 122 -17.52 7.21 16.54
CA ARG A 122 -18.01 7.16 15.16
C ARG A 122 -16.97 7.78 14.22
N LEU A 123 -15.85 7.08 14.02
CA LEU A 123 -15.01 7.34 12.86
C LEU A 123 -15.74 6.78 11.65
N ASP A 124 -15.97 7.60 10.64
CA ASP A 124 -16.54 7.13 9.38
C ASP A 124 -15.53 6.15 8.78
N PRO A 125 -15.79 4.84 8.80
CA PRO A 125 -14.77 3.88 8.47
C PRO A 125 -14.47 3.97 6.99
N MET A 126 -13.20 4.14 6.64
CA MET A 126 -12.82 4.12 5.23
C MET A 126 -13.08 2.74 4.59
N THR A 127 -13.28 1.69 5.40
CA THR A 127 -13.36 0.29 4.97
C THR A 127 -14.69 -0.40 5.25
N ILE A 128 -15.58 0.16 6.08
CA ILE A 128 -16.85 -0.45 6.48
C ILE A 128 -17.98 0.60 6.42
N ASP A 129 -18.84 0.48 5.40
CA ASP A 129 -20.06 1.28 5.31
C ASP A 129 -21.09 0.79 6.34
N LEU A 130 -21.10 1.42 7.51
CA LEU A 130 -22.05 1.12 8.59
C LEU A 130 -23.47 1.58 8.26
N THR A 131 -23.61 2.56 7.36
CA THR A 131 -24.86 3.29 7.08
C THR A 131 -25.97 2.42 6.50
N LYS A 132 -25.65 1.32 5.81
CA LYS A 132 -26.68 0.48 5.17
C LYS A 132 -27.40 -0.48 6.11
N ASN A 133 -26.85 -0.75 7.30
CA ASN A 133 -27.44 -1.74 8.21
C ASN A 133 -28.38 -1.12 9.26
N GLU A 134 -28.30 0.20 9.51
CA GLU A 134 -29.21 0.89 10.43
C GLU A 134 -30.60 1.17 9.80
N GLU A 135 -30.75 1.10 8.47
CA GLU A 135 -32.05 1.26 7.78
C GLU A 135 -32.81 -0.06 7.57
N GLN A 136 -32.25 -1.20 7.97
CA GLN A 136 -32.84 -2.54 7.75
C GLN A 136 -33.20 -3.31 9.03
N SER A 137 -33.20 -2.66 10.20
CA SER A 137 -33.70 -3.20 11.46
C SER A 137 -34.81 -2.34 12.04
#